data_AF-A0A0F9E6S7-F1
#
_entry.id   AF-A0A0F9E6S7-F1
#
_cell.length_a   1.000
_cell.length_b   1.000
_cell.length_c   1.000
_cell.angle_alpha   90.00
_cell.angle_beta   90.00
_cell.angle_gamma   90.00
#
_symmetry.space_group_name_H-M   'P 1'
#
loop_
_entity.id
_entity.type
_entity.pdbx_description
1 polymer ?
#
loop_
_entity_poly.entity_id
_entity_poly.type
_entity_poly.pdbx_seq_one_letter_code
_entity_poly.pdbx_strand_id
1 'polypeptide(L)' 'QDADVVAFIYRDDAVYTEEAWYRLHPTDPYPRNVAEVIVAKHRNGPVGEVNLYFRSAFTRFESMAAEAVVDDGGASGP' A
#
# COMPACT_ATOMS: atom_id res chain seq x y z
N GLN A 1 15.39 -15.89 -12.44
CA GLN A 1 15.71 -15.10 -11.22
C GLN A 1 16.15 -13.67 -11.60
N ASP A 2 15.64 -13.17 -12.73
CA ASP A 2 16.37 -12.17 -13.55
C ASP A 2 15.79 -10.75 -13.45
N ALA A 3 14.66 -10.60 -12.76
CA ALA A 3 14.06 -9.30 -12.50
C ALA A 3 14.88 -8.49 -11.50
N ASP A 4 15.11 -7.21 -11.83
CA ASP A 4 15.74 -6.23 -10.95
C ASP A 4 14.77 -5.69 -9.90
N VAL A 5 13.50 -5.55 -10.29
CA VAL A 5 12.39 -5.17 -9.43
C VAL A 5 11.22 -6.14 -9.66
N VAL A 6 10.61 -6.60 -8.58
CA VAL A 6 9.34 -7.33 -8.61
C VAL A 6 8.39 -6.61 -7.68
N ALA A 7 7.24 -6.21 -8.21
CA ALA A 7 6.18 -5.61 -7.42
C ALA A 7 4.86 -6.33 -7.66
N PHE A 8 4.05 -6.42 -6.61
CA PHE A 8 2.67 -6.87 -6.67
C PHE A 8 1.75 -5.66 -6.43
N ILE A 9 0.57 -5.72 -7.05
CA ILE A 9 -0.49 -4.74 -6.83
C ILE A 9 -1.66 -5.52 -6.26
N TYR A 10 -2.09 -5.14 -5.06
CA TYR A 10 -3.24 -5.72 -4.39
C TYR A 10 -4.31 -4.66 -4.13
N ARG A 11 -5.56 -5.07 -4.29
CA ARG A 11 -6.74 -4.19 -4.19
C ARG A 11 -7.89 -4.98 -3.59
N ASP A 12 -8.13 -4.77 -2.30
CA ASP A 12 -9.26 -5.36 -1.60
C ASP A 12 -10.60 -5.02 -2.27
N ASP A 13 -10.74 -3.77 -2.75
CA ASP A 13 -11.96 -3.30 -3.38
C ASP A 13 -12.30 -3.96 -4.73
N ALA A 14 -11.33 -4.64 -5.33
CA ALA A 14 -11.50 -5.43 -6.55
C ALA A 14 -11.78 -6.91 -6.26
N VAL A 15 -11.45 -7.39 -5.06
CA VAL A 15 -11.58 -8.80 -4.65
C VAL A 15 -12.84 -9.03 -3.83
N TYR A 16 -13.15 -8.13 -2.91
CA TYR A 16 -14.26 -8.24 -1.98
C TYR A 16 -15.32 -7.18 -2.27
N THR A 17 -16.59 -7.57 -2.15
CA THR A 17 -17.66 -6.58 -2.02
C THR A 17 -17.61 -5.95 -0.62
N GLU A 18 -18.20 -4.78 -0.47
CA GLU A 18 -18.26 -4.07 0.81
C GLU A 18 -18.93 -4.93 1.92
N GLU A 19 -19.97 -5.70 1.58
CA GLU A 19 -20.62 -6.64 2.50
C GLU A 19 -19.70 -7.79 2.93
N ALA A 20 -18.93 -8.35 1.99
CA ALA A 20 -17.98 -9.43 2.28
C ALA A 20 -16.81 -8.92 3.12
N TRP A 21 -16.35 -7.69 2.84
CA TRP A 21 -15.31 -7.02 3.60
C TRP A 21 -15.70 -6.86 5.06
N TYR A 22 -16.84 -6.22 5.36
CA TYR A 22 -17.26 -6.02 6.76
C TYR A 22 -17.55 -7.32 7.52
N ARG A 23 -17.82 -8.43 6.81
CA ARG A 23 -17.90 -9.75 7.45
C ARG A 23 -16.53 -10.25 7.91
N LEU A 24 -15.48 -10.00 7.14
CA LEU A 24 -14.11 -10.41 7.45
C LEU A 24 -13.41 -9.41 8.37
N HIS A 25 -13.70 -8.12 8.22
CA HIS A 25 -13.02 -6.98 8.86
C HIS A 25 -14.08 -6.05 9.46
N PRO A 26 -14.73 -6.44 10.57
CA PRO A 26 -15.89 -5.75 11.11
C PRO A 26 -15.57 -4.37 11.70
N THR A 27 -14.30 -4.11 12.02
CA THR A 27 -13.83 -2.86 12.63
C THR A 27 -13.22 -1.89 11.63
N ASP A 28 -12.86 -2.37 10.45
CA ASP A 28 -12.03 -1.61 9.51
C ASP A 28 -12.90 -1.03 8.39
N PRO A 29 -12.67 0.24 7.98
CA PRO A 29 -13.40 0.83 6.88
C PRO A 29 -13.11 0.08 5.58
N TYR A 30 -14.11 -0.01 4.69
CA TYR A 30 -13.90 -0.59 3.36
C TYR A 30 -12.88 0.24 2.55
N PRO A 31 -11.75 -0.35 2.11
CA PRO A 31 -10.63 0.36 1.49
C PRO A 31 -10.90 0.69 0.01
N ARG A 32 -11.93 1.50 -0.23
CA ARG A 32 -12.39 1.83 -1.57
C ARG A 32 -11.32 2.60 -2.35
N ASN A 33 -11.02 2.14 -3.57
CA ASN A 33 -10.00 2.73 -4.44
C ASN A 33 -8.60 2.81 -3.81
N VAL A 34 -8.30 1.98 -2.82
CA VAL A 34 -6.95 1.86 -2.28
C VAL A 34 -6.25 0.69 -2.97
N ALA A 35 -5.04 0.93 -3.45
CA ALA A 35 -4.19 -0.10 -3.99
C ALA A 35 -2.88 -0.15 -3.20
N GLU A 36 -2.60 -1.33 -2.64
CA GLU A 36 -1.34 -1.62 -1.99
C GLU A 36 -0.34 -2.10 -3.05
N VAL A 37 0.79 -1.40 -3.12
CA VAL A 37 1.91 -1.77 -3.99
C VAL A 37 3.01 -2.33 -3.13
N ILE A 38 3.33 -3.61 -3.35
CA ILE A 38 4.29 -4.37 -2.56
C ILE A 38 5.52 -4.59 -3.42
N VAL A 39 6.62 -3.89 -3.13
CA VAL A 39 7.91 -4.11 -3.77
C VAL A 39 8.57 -5.31 -3.10
N ALA A 40 8.34 -6.51 -3.63
CA ALA A 40 8.85 -7.76 -3.07
C ALA A 40 10.34 -8.01 -3.38
N LYS A 41 10.87 -7.39 -4.44
CA LYS A 41 12.29 -7.47 -4.79
C LYS A 41 12.75 -6.15 -5.35
N HIS A 42 13.93 -5.71 -4.90
CA HIS A 42 14.66 -4.62 -5.50
C HIS A 42 16.16 -4.88 -5.32
N ARG A 43 16.92 -5.05 -6.42
CA ARG A 43 18.36 -5.40 -6.33
C ARG A 43 19.24 -4.27 -5.78
N ASN A 44 18.83 -3.02 -5.98
CA ASN A 44 19.66 -1.83 -5.73
C ASN A 44 19.05 -0.87 -4.70
N GLY A 45 18.07 -1.33 -3.91
CA GLY A 45 17.43 -0.48 -2.93
C GLY A 45 16.42 -1.21 -2.05
N PRO A 46 15.67 -0.48 -1.22
CA PRO A 46 14.77 -1.08 -0.26
C PRO A 46 13.57 -1.74 -0.96
N VAL A 47 13.06 -2.75 -0.28
CA VAL A 47 11.73 -3.34 -0.47
C VAL A 47 10.75 -2.69 0.51
N GLY A 48 9.46 -2.81 0.26
CA GLY A 48 8.44 -2.23 1.13
C GLY A 48 7.07 -2.16 0.48
N GLU A 49 6.15 -1.56 1.21
CA GLU A 49 4.74 -1.47 0.85
C GLU A 49 4.33 0.00 0.84
N VAL A 50 3.51 0.38 -0.14
CA VAL A 50 2.97 1.73 -0.24
C VAL A 50 1.52 1.69 -0.69
N ASN A 51 0.68 2.45 0.00
CA ASN A 51 -0.71 2.63 -0.35
C ASN A 51 -0.87 3.80 -1.31
N LEU A 52 -1.52 3.55 -2.45
CA LEU A 52 -1.81 4.53 -3.48
C LEU A 52 -3.32 4.61 -3.72
N TYR A 53 -3.79 5.78 -4.10
CA TYR A 53 -5.17 5.97 -4.53
C TYR A 53 -5.33 5.56 -5.98
N PHE A 54 -6.23 4.63 -6.28
CA PHE A 54 -6.50 4.15 -7.63
C PHE A 54 -7.71 4.85 -8.25
N ARG A 55 -7.47 5.75 -9.21
CA ARG A 55 -8.51 6.35 -10.04
C ARG A 55 -8.91 5.41 -11.16
N SER A 56 -9.94 4.61 -10.90
CA SER A 56 -10.48 3.61 -11.84
C SER A 56 -10.89 4.20 -13.19
N ALA A 57 -11.47 5.40 -13.21
CA ALA A 57 -11.88 6.08 -14.44
C ALA A 57 -10.73 6.37 -15.42
N PHE A 58 -9.49 6.43 -14.93
CA PHE A 58 -8.29 6.76 -15.72
C PHE A 58 -7.20 5.68 -15.65
N THR A 59 -7.45 4.57 -14.97
CA THR A 59 -6.46 3.52 -14.65
C THR A 59 -5.16 4.13 -14.13
N ARG A 60 -5.27 5.07 -13.18
CA ARG A 60 -4.15 5.86 -12.67
C ARG A 60 -3.99 5.72 -11.17
N PHE A 61 -2.75 5.60 -10.72
CA PHE A 61 -2.38 5.65 -9.31
C PHE A 61 -1.95 7.07 -8.95
N GLU A 62 -2.45 7.57 -7.83
CA GLU A 62 -2.10 8.85 -7.25
C GLU A 62 -1.55 8.64 -5.84
N SER A 63 -0.62 9.51 -5.43
CA SER A 63 -0.10 9.48 -4.06
C SER A 63 -1.24 9.76 -3.10
N MET A 64 -1.44 8.89 -2.11
CA MET A 64 -2.20 9.25 -0.93
C MET A 64 -1.35 10.26 -0.15
N ALA A 65 -1.98 11.33 0.36
CA ALA A 65 -1.25 12.28 1.19
C ALA A 65 -0.64 11.51 2.37
N ALA A 66 0.68 11.59 2.54
CA ALA A 66 1.37 10.90 3.61
C ALA A 66 0.94 11.53 4.94
N GLU A 67 0.24 10.77 5.79
CA GLU A 67 0.38 10.96 7.23
C GLU A 67 1.87 10.74 7.53
N ALA A 68 2.57 11.83 7.82
CA ALA A 68 4.01 11.83 7.99
C ALA A 68 4.43 10.81 9.06
N VAL A 69 5.11 9.74 8.66
CA VAL A 69 5.87 8.92 9.60
C VAL A 69 7.02 9.78 10.08
N VAL A 70 6.86 10.36 11.27
CA VAL A 70 7.92 11.08 11.98
C VAL A 70 8.91 10.01 12.47
N ASP A 71 10.04 9.91 11.79
CA ASP A 71 11.20 9.15 12.24
C ASP A 71 11.92 9.97 13.32
N ASP A 72 11.55 9.77 14.60
CA ASP A 72 12.28 10.34 15.74
C ASP A 72 13.58 9.56 15.96
N GLY A 73 14.57 9.83 15.10
CA GLY A 73 15.97 9.49 15.30
C GLY A 73 16.58 10.27 16.48
N GLY A 74 16.23 9.87 17.70
CA GLY A 74 16.79 10.40 18.95
C GLY A 74 18.16 9.81 19.28
N ALA A 75 19.21 10.56 18.95
CA ALA A 75 20.58 10.27 19.32
C ALA A 75 20.85 10.43 20.84
N SER A 76 21.49 9.40 21.42
CA SER A 76 22.60 9.40 22.40
C SER A 76 22.67 10.41 23.57
N GLY A 77 22.73 9.86 24.79
CA GLY A 77 23.60 10.28 25.91
C GLY A 77 23.21 11.54 26.69
N PRO A 78 23.34 11.52 28.03
CA PRO A 78 24.67 11.58 28.65
C PRO A 78 25.10 10.35 29.44
#